data_AF-A0A147HSF7-F1
#
_entry.id   AF-A0A147HSF7-F1
#
_cell.length_a   1.000
_cell.length_b   1.000
_cell.length_c   1.000
_cell.angle_alpha   90.00
_cell.angle_beta   90.00
_cell.angle_gamma   90.00
#
_symmetry.space_group_name_H-M   'P 1'
#
loop_
_entity.id
_entity.type
_entity.pdbx_description
1 polymer ?
#
loop_
_entity_poly.entity_id
_entity_poly.type
_entity_poly.pdbx_seq_one_letter_code
_entity_poly.pdbx_strand_id
1 'polypeptide(L)'
;MTGFRAQLAEQRWDDHRYYHHSLVNQSLHFVSACTFLTAYVLLFIDPAVASLLAWGVAMTSRQAGHFFFEPKGYDHVNKATHEHKEEIKVGYNLARKYVLMGIWGAIPVVLLVQPTLFGTLEYPDGFMGYLRHVGIGWLGLGVSAIFVRVMQLWAQRDLETGLVWATKIVTDPFNDFKMYKSAPRRLMKGERMDHHDVDDFEDLKAA
;
A
#
# COMPACT_ATOMS: atom_id res chain seq x y z
N MET A 1 -10.62 19.55 -17.39
CA MET A 1 -9.58 18.70 -16.77
C MET A 1 -9.65 18.92 -15.27
N THR A 2 -9.85 17.87 -14.48
CA THR A 2 -9.68 17.93 -13.02
C THR A 2 -8.18 18.12 -12.74
N GLY A 3 -7.80 19.13 -11.96
CA GLY A 3 -6.39 19.38 -11.66
C GLY A 3 -5.82 18.34 -10.67
N PHE A 4 -4.51 18.23 -10.58
CA PHE A 4 -3.75 17.33 -9.69
C PHE A 4 -4.42 17.00 -8.34
N ARG A 5 -4.81 18.02 -7.56
CA ARG A 5 -5.44 17.84 -6.24
C ARG A 5 -6.79 17.14 -6.31
N ALA A 6 -7.60 17.47 -7.32
CA ALA A 6 -8.89 16.83 -7.53
C ALA A 6 -8.71 15.36 -7.92
N GLN A 7 -7.74 15.04 -8.79
CA GLN A 7 -7.41 13.65 -9.12
C GLN A 7 -6.88 12.87 -7.92
N LEU A 8 -6.05 13.50 -7.07
CA LEU A 8 -5.56 12.88 -5.84
C LEU A 8 -6.71 12.58 -4.86
N ALA A 9 -7.63 13.53 -4.67
CA ALA A 9 -8.80 13.36 -3.82
C ALA A 9 -9.73 12.25 -4.36
N GLU A 10 -9.97 12.23 -5.67
CA GLU A 10 -10.74 11.18 -6.35
C GLU A 10 -10.11 9.80 -6.15
N GLN A 11 -8.81 9.64 -6.39
CA GLN A 11 -8.12 8.36 -6.18
C GLN A 11 -8.18 7.87 -4.73
N ARG A 12 -8.13 8.77 -3.75
CA ARG A 12 -8.26 8.41 -2.32
C ARG A 12 -9.69 8.03 -1.96
N TRP A 13 -10.65 8.78 -2.49
CA TRP A 13 -12.07 8.49 -2.33
C TRP A 13 -12.43 7.12 -2.90
N ASP A 14 -12.01 6.84 -4.13
CA ASP A 14 -12.26 5.56 -4.78
C ASP A 14 -11.65 4.40 -3.99
N ASP A 15 -10.47 4.60 -3.41
CA ASP A 15 -9.83 3.58 -2.57
C ASP A 15 -10.64 3.32 -1.30
N HIS A 16 -11.06 4.38 -0.61
CA HIS A 16 -11.90 4.26 0.57
C HIS A 16 -13.23 3.57 0.25
N ARG A 17 -13.96 4.09 -0.72
CA ARG A 17 -15.31 3.65 -1.09
C ARG A 17 -15.33 2.21 -1.59
N TYR A 18 -14.46 1.87 -2.54
CA TYR A 18 -14.54 0.58 -3.23
C TYR A 18 -13.70 -0.52 -2.59
N TYR A 19 -12.74 -0.17 -1.73
CA TYR A 19 -11.76 -1.14 -1.22
C TYR A 19 -11.57 -1.11 0.30
N HIS A 20 -12.25 -0.24 1.05
CA HIS A 20 -12.11 -0.14 2.51
C HIS A 20 -13.45 0.00 3.25
N HIS A 21 -14.45 -0.81 2.92
CA HIS A 21 -15.75 -0.78 3.63
C HIS A 21 -15.79 -1.73 4.83
N SER A 22 -14.83 -2.66 4.98
CA SER A 22 -14.73 -3.48 6.20
C SER A 22 -13.97 -2.74 7.32
N LEU A 23 -14.55 -2.64 8.52
CA LEU A 23 -13.88 -2.01 9.66
C LEU A 23 -12.67 -2.81 10.16
N VAL A 24 -12.62 -4.13 9.88
CA VAL A 24 -11.40 -4.93 10.13
C VAL A 24 -10.30 -4.49 9.16
N ASN A 25 -10.63 -4.33 7.88
CA ASN A 25 -9.70 -3.84 6.88
C ASN A 25 -9.20 -2.43 7.23
N GLN A 26 -10.11 -1.49 7.54
CA GLN A 26 -9.74 -0.15 8.00
C GLN A 26 -8.83 -0.18 9.24
N SER A 27 -9.11 -1.05 10.21
CA SER A 27 -8.25 -1.20 11.40
C SER A 27 -6.85 -1.70 11.04
N LEU A 28 -6.73 -2.63 10.10
CA LEU A 28 -5.44 -3.10 9.58
C LEU A 28 -4.70 -2.01 8.79
N HIS A 29 -5.42 -1.19 8.03
CA HIS A 29 -4.86 0.01 7.41
C HIS A 29 -4.38 1.03 8.43
N PHE A 30 -5.08 1.20 9.55
CA PHE A 30 -4.63 2.06 10.63
C PHE A 30 -3.32 1.57 11.26
N VAL A 31 -3.20 0.28 11.56
CA VAL A 31 -1.94 -0.33 12.03
C VAL A 31 -0.82 -0.17 11.01
N SER A 32 -1.14 -0.41 9.72
CA SER A 32 -0.22 -0.22 8.61
C SER A 32 0.27 1.24 8.54
N ALA A 33 -0.64 2.19 8.63
CA ALA A 33 -0.35 3.62 8.59
C ALA A 33 0.60 4.04 9.72
N CYS A 34 0.29 3.69 10.97
CA CYS A 34 1.18 3.94 12.12
C CYS A 34 2.59 3.39 11.87
N THR A 35 2.67 2.14 11.37
CA THR A 35 3.95 1.46 11.10
C THR A 35 4.73 2.15 9.97
N PHE A 36 4.06 2.55 8.89
CA PHE A 36 4.69 3.28 7.79
C PHE A 36 5.21 4.65 8.24
N LEU A 37 4.46 5.38 9.06
CA LEU A 37 4.91 6.66 9.62
C LEU A 37 6.16 6.47 10.49
N THR A 38 6.21 5.43 11.32
CA THR A 38 7.44 5.06 12.04
C THR A 38 8.57 4.68 11.09
N ALA A 39 8.30 3.89 10.04
CA ALA A 39 9.29 3.51 9.04
C ALA A 39 9.84 4.72 8.27
N TYR A 40 9.04 5.76 8.01
CA TYR A 40 9.51 7.00 7.37
C TYR A 40 10.53 7.73 8.23
N VAL A 41 10.34 7.78 9.55
CA VAL A 41 11.34 8.33 10.46
C VAL A 41 12.59 7.44 10.48
N LEU A 42 12.40 6.12 10.59
CA LEU A 42 13.51 5.16 10.62
C LEU A 42 14.33 5.16 9.34
N LEU A 43 13.77 5.51 8.18
CA LEU A 43 14.48 5.52 6.92
C LEU A 43 15.74 6.41 6.96
N PHE A 44 15.72 7.48 7.78
CA PHE A 44 16.85 8.39 7.98
C PHE A 44 17.87 7.90 9.02
N ILE A 45 17.56 6.83 9.75
CA ILE A 45 18.38 6.28 10.84
C ILE A 45 18.96 4.93 10.41
N ASP A 46 18.08 4.02 9.99
CA ASP A 46 18.42 2.67 9.56
C ASP A 46 17.47 2.22 8.44
N PRO A 47 17.88 2.37 7.16
CA PRO A 47 17.03 2.05 6.02
C PRO A 47 16.69 0.56 5.92
N ALA A 48 17.57 -0.32 6.40
CA ALA A 48 17.32 -1.76 6.39
C ALA A 48 16.17 -2.11 7.35
N VAL A 49 16.24 -1.61 8.58
CA VAL A 49 15.20 -1.83 9.60
C VAL A 49 13.89 -1.14 9.22
N ALA A 50 13.95 0.08 8.68
CA ALA A 50 12.78 0.79 8.17
C ALA A 50 12.02 -0.04 7.13
N SER A 51 12.75 -0.62 6.18
CA SER A 51 12.18 -1.46 5.13
C SER A 51 11.63 -2.79 5.66
N LEU A 52 12.31 -3.43 6.61
CA LEU A 52 11.79 -4.64 7.28
C LEU A 52 10.46 -4.34 7.98
N LEU A 53 10.33 -3.20 8.67
CA LEU A 53 9.07 -2.77 9.29
C LEU A 53 7.99 -2.49 8.24
N ALA A 54 8.34 -1.72 7.20
CA ALA A 54 7.44 -1.32 6.14
C ALA A 54 6.86 -2.54 5.41
N TRP A 55 7.70 -3.51 5.04
CA TRP A 55 7.24 -4.69 4.31
C TRP A 55 6.69 -5.79 5.22
N GLY A 56 7.34 -6.05 6.35
CA GLY A 56 7.01 -7.16 7.24
C GLY A 56 5.78 -6.91 8.11
N VAL A 57 5.49 -5.66 8.47
CA VAL A 57 4.34 -5.30 9.33
C VAL A 57 3.35 -4.41 8.59
N ALA A 58 3.81 -3.32 7.97
CA ALA A 58 2.89 -2.36 7.39
C ALA A 58 2.20 -2.91 6.13
N MET A 59 2.97 -3.42 5.17
CA MET A 59 2.43 -4.02 3.95
C MET A 59 1.67 -5.30 4.24
N THR A 60 2.17 -6.19 5.09
CA THR A 60 1.44 -7.42 5.45
C THR A 60 0.07 -7.12 6.06
N SER A 61 -0.04 -6.15 6.97
CA SER A 61 -1.33 -5.73 7.56
C SER A 61 -2.28 -5.19 6.50
N ARG A 62 -1.81 -4.25 5.66
CA ARG A 62 -2.59 -3.66 4.56
C ARG A 62 -3.07 -4.74 3.57
N GLN A 63 -2.17 -5.64 3.19
CA GLN A 63 -2.49 -6.70 2.23
C GLN A 63 -3.48 -7.70 2.84
N ALA A 64 -3.31 -8.07 4.11
CA ALA A 64 -4.26 -8.93 4.82
C ALA A 64 -5.67 -8.32 4.82
N GLY A 65 -5.76 -7.01 5.07
CA GLY A 65 -6.99 -6.22 4.96
C GLY A 65 -7.68 -6.42 3.60
N HIS A 66 -7.00 -6.05 2.51
CA HIS A 66 -7.52 -6.20 1.15
C HIS A 66 -7.80 -7.65 0.73
N PHE A 67 -7.01 -8.63 1.19
CA PHE A 67 -7.11 -10.00 0.70
C PHE A 67 -8.13 -10.84 1.45
N PHE A 68 -8.36 -10.59 2.74
CA PHE A 68 -9.22 -11.42 3.58
C PHE A 68 -10.55 -10.77 3.94
N PHE A 69 -10.61 -9.44 3.95
CA PHE A 69 -11.76 -8.70 4.48
C PHE A 69 -12.51 -7.87 3.45
N GLU A 70 -12.11 -7.93 2.18
CA GLU A 70 -12.75 -7.21 1.08
C GLU A 70 -13.23 -8.17 -0.03
N PRO A 71 -14.38 -7.89 -0.68
CA PRO A 71 -14.94 -8.75 -1.72
C PRO A 71 -14.05 -8.83 -2.96
N LYS A 72 -13.78 -10.06 -3.44
CA LYS A 72 -13.07 -10.32 -4.70
C LYS A 72 -13.99 -10.68 -5.87
N GLY A 73 -15.30 -10.75 -5.61
CA GLY A 73 -16.35 -11.04 -6.61
C GLY A 73 -17.21 -9.82 -6.86
N TYR A 74 -18.53 -9.99 -6.79
CA TYR A 74 -19.45 -8.86 -6.79
C TYR A 74 -19.45 -8.18 -5.42
N ASP A 75 -19.19 -6.88 -5.41
CA ASP A 75 -19.34 -6.06 -4.22
C ASP A 75 -20.80 -5.61 -4.09
N HIS A 76 -21.52 -6.21 -3.15
CA HIS A 76 -22.92 -5.89 -2.89
C HIS A 76 -23.12 -4.52 -2.22
N VAL A 77 -22.10 -3.97 -1.53
CA VAL A 77 -22.16 -2.65 -0.90
C VAL A 77 -22.08 -1.56 -1.96
N ASN A 78 -21.12 -1.68 -2.88
CA ASN A 78 -20.93 -0.71 -3.95
C ASN A 78 -21.67 -1.04 -5.25
N LYS A 79 -22.34 -2.20 -5.31
CA LYS A 79 -23.02 -2.73 -6.51
C LYS A 79 -22.11 -2.79 -7.74
N ALA A 80 -20.85 -3.15 -7.54
CA ALA A 80 -19.80 -3.11 -8.55
C ALA A 80 -19.11 -4.48 -8.72
N THR A 81 -18.81 -4.87 -9.95
CA THR A 81 -17.98 -6.05 -10.24
C THR A 81 -16.51 -5.74 -9.95
N HIS A 82 -15.71 -6.78 -9.69
CA HIS A 82 -14.26 -6.62 -9.53
C HIS A 82 -13.59 -6.00 -10.77
N GLU A 83 -14.00 -6.43 -11.96
CA GLU A 83 -13.52 -5.88 -13.24
C GLU A 83 -13.81 -4.38 -13.35
N HIS A 84 -15.03 -3.95 -13.03
CA HIS A 84 -15.38 -2.53 -13.02
C HIS A 84 -14.52 -1.73 -12.03
N LYS A 85 -14.27 -2.30 -10.84
CA LYS A 85 -13.39 -1.66 -9.85
C LYS A 85 -11.93 -1.54 -10.33
N GLU A 86 -11.43 -2.48 -11.13
CA GLU A 86 -10.10 -2.37 -11.73
C GLU A 86 -10.05 -1.31 -12.83
N GLU A 87 -11.12 -1.17 -13.62
CA GLU A 87 -11.21 -0.17 -14.70
C GLU A 87 -11.19 1.26 -14.16
N ILE A 88 -11.92 1.54 -13.09
CA ILE A 88 -11.97 2.88 -12.47
C ILE A 88 -10.68 3.21 -11.73
N LYS A 89 -10.03 2.21 -11.10
CA LYS A 89 -8.88 2.44 -10.24
C LYS A 89 -7.61 2.53 -11.08
N VAL A 90 -7.29 3.75 -11.49
CA VAL A 90 -6.03 4.07 -12.17
C VAL A 90 -4.86 3.54 -11.36
N GLY A 91 -4.09 2.61 -11.93
CA GLY A 91 -2.99 2.00 -11.18
C GLY A 91 -3.18 0.54 -10.83
N TYR A 92 -4.43 0.11 -10.61
CA TYR A 92 -4.70 -1.18 -9.99
C TYR A 92 -4.81 -2.29 -11.04
N ASN A 93 -4.31 -3.47 -10.67
CA ASN A 93 -4.57 -4.73 -11.35
C ASN A 93 -4.08 -5.86 -10.44
N LEU A 94 -4.94 -6.83 -10.20
CA LEU A 94 -4.69 -7.91 -9.25
C LEU A 94 -3.51 -8.80 -9.68
N ALA A 95 -3.34 -9.07 -10.98
CA ALA A 95 -2.23 -9.88 -11.46
C ALA A 95 -0.88 -9.19 -11.19
N ARG A 96 -0.77 -7.88 -11.45
CA ARG A 96 0.43 -7.10 -11.12
C ARG A 96 0.72 -7.10 -9.62
N LYS A 97 -0.32 -7.08 -8.79
CA LYS A 97 -0.18 -7.19 -7.33
C LYS A 97 0.43 -8.54 -6.92
N TYR A 98 -0.01 -9.64 -7.53
CA TYR A 98 0.60 -10.96 -7.28
C TYR A 98 2.06 -11.04 -7.72
N VAL A 99 2.41 -10.44 -8.86
CA VAL A 99 3.80 -10.38 -9.31
C VAL A 99 4.68 -9.63 -8.29
N LEU A 100 4.24 -8.47 -7.80
CA LEU A 100 4.97 -7.72 -6.78
C LEU A 100 5.15 -8.53 -5.49
N MET A 101 4.09 -9.18 -5.00
CA MET A 101 4.16 -10.03 -3.80
C MET A 101 5.06 -11.25 -4.02
N GLY A 102 5.08 -11.81 -5.22
CA GLY A 102 5.99 -12.90 -5.59
C GLY A 102 7.45 -12.48 -5.54
N ILE A 103 7.78 -11.31 -6.10
CA ILE A 103 9.15 -10.75 -6.04
C ILE A 103 9.54 -10.44 -4.60
N TRP A 104 8.63 -9.83 -3.82
CA TRP A 104 8.82 -9.58 -2.40
C TRP A 104 9.17 -10.86 -1.63
N GLY A 105 8.44 -11.96 -1.86
CA GLY A 105 8.70 -13.26 -1.22
C GLY A 105 9.96 -13.95 -1.75
N ALA A 106 10.36 -13.69 -3.00
CA ALA A 106 11.55 -14.28 -3.60
C ALA A 106 12.85 -13.67 -3.06
N ILE A 107 12.89 -12.37 -2.75
CA ILE A 107 14.08 -11.69 -2.24
C ILE A 107 14.74 -12.40 -1.04
N PRO A 108 14.02 -12.72 0.06
CA PRO A 108 14.63 -13.43 1.18
C PRO A 108 15.13 -14.83 0.79
N VAL A 109 14.41 -15.55 -0.10
CA VAL A 109 14.81 -16.89 -0.56
C VAL A 109 16.09 -16.82 -1.39
N VAL A 110 16.18 -15.88 -2.32
CA VAL A 110 17.38 -15.67 -3.14
C VAL A 110 18.57 -15.31 -2.27
N LEU A 111 18.40 -14.43 -1.28
CA LEU A 111 19.49 -14.04 -0.38
C LEU A 111 19.88 -15.13 0.63
N LEU A 112 19.03 -16.14 0.86
CA LEU A 112 19.42 -17.34 1.62
C LEU A 112 20.31 -18.25 0.78
N VAL A 113 19.98 -18.44 -0.50
CA VAL A 113 20.70 -19.35 -1.40
C VAL A 113 21.96 -18.70 -1.96
N GLN A 114 21.93 -17.39 -2.20
CA GLN A 114 23.03 -16.60 -2.75
C GLN A 114 23.27 -15.34 -1.89
N PRO A 115 23.91 -15.47 -0.71
CA PRO A 115 23.98 -14.39 0.29
C PRO A 115 24.76 -13.14 -0.14
N THR A 116 25.72 -13.31 -1.05
CA THR A 116 26.53 -12.19 -1.60
C THR A 116 25.93 -11.62 -2.89
N LEU A 117 24.80 -12.15 -3.36
CA LEU A 117 24.17 -11.78 -4.64
C LEU A 117 25.21 -11.64 -5.77
N PHE A 118 25.96 -12.71 -6.02
CA PHE A 118 27.03 -12.78 -7.03
C PHE A 118 28.18 -11.78 -6.78
N GLY A 119 28.46 -11.46 -5.50
CA GLY A 119 29.54 -10.55 -5.09
C GLY A 119 29.15 -9.07 -5.04
N THR A 120 27.86 -8.74 -5.22
CA THR A 120 27.38 -7.36 -5.07
C THR A 120 27.14 -6.95 -3.62
N LEU A 121 26.96 -7.93 -2.73
CA LEU A 121 26.85 -7.75 -1.28
C LEU A 121 28.00 -8.47 -0.59
N GLU A 122 28.42 -7.95 0.56
CA GLU A 122 29.30 -8.68 1.47
C GLU A 122 28.59 -9.95 1.98
N TYR A 123 29.36 -10.91 2.52
CA TYR A 123 28.73 -12.06 3.15
C TYR A 123 28.07 -11.60 4.47
N PRO A 124 26.79 -11.93 4.73
CA PRO A 124 26.10 -11.44 5.91
C PRO A 124 26.74 -11.96 7.20
N ASP A 125 26.94 -11.06 8.17
CA ASP A 125 27.35 -11.45 9.52
C ASP A 125 26.16 -12.01 10.30
N GLY A 126 26.03 -13.34 10.23
CA GLY A 126 24.96 -14.09 10.89
C GLY A 126 23.54 -13.72 10.40
N PHE A 127 22.56 -14.08 11.23
CA PHE A 127 21.15 -13.90 10.88
C PHE A 127 20.75 -12.42 10.77
N MET A 128 21.33 -11.56 11.61
CA MET A 128 21.03 -10.12 11.57
C MET A 128 21.59 -9.50 10.28
N GLY A 129 22.82 -9.82 9.88
CA GLY A 129 23.37 -9.38 8.59
C GLY A 129 22.48 -9.81 7.41
N TYR A 130 21.99 -11.05 7.45
CA TYR A 130 21.05 -11.56 6.45
C TYR A 130 19.76 -10.74 6.38
N LEU A 131 19.09 -10.50 7.53
CA LEU A 131 17.88 -9.68 7.58
C LEU A 131 18.13 -8.25 7.07
N ARG A 132 19.30 -7.69 7.34
CA ARG A 132 19.66 -6.36 6.83
C ARG A 132 19.77 -6.35 5.31
N HIS A 133 20.38 -7.37 4.69
CA HIS A 133 20.39 -7.51 3.22
C HIS A 133 18.98 -7.65 2.65
N VAL A 134 18.11 -8.44 3.30
CA VAL A 134 16.69 -8.53 2.91
C VAL A 134 16.00 -7.18 3.00
N GLY A 135 16.20 -6.44 4.09
CA GLY A 135 15.65 -5.09 4.27
C GLY A 135 16.08 -4.14 3.15
N ILE A 136 17.37 -4.11 2.80
CA ILE A 136 17.87 -3.30 1.69
C ILE A 136 17.30 -3.76 0.34
N GLY A 137 17.22 -5.07 0.08
CA GLY A 137 16.61 -5.62 -1.13
C GLY A 137 15.14 -5.20 -1.27
N TRP A 138 14.37 -5.28 -0.18
CA TRP A 138 13.00 -4.81 -0.11
C TRP A 138 12.86 -3.29 -0.25
N LEU A 139 13.84 -2.51 0.22
CA LEU A 139 13.84 -1.06 0.02
C LEU A 139 14.02 -0.74 -1.47
N GLY A 140 14.98 -1.40 -2.12
CA GLY A 140 15.19 -1.33 -3.56
C GLY A 140 13.92 -1.69 -4.33
N LEU A 141 13.27 -2.80 -3.96
CA LEU A 141 11.99 -3.21 -4.55
C LEU A 141 10.92 -2.11 -4.44
N GLY A 142 10.76 -1.50 -3.26
CA GLY A 142 9.77 -0.45 -3.04
C GLY A 142 10.01 0.79 -3.93
N VAL A 143 11.26 1.28 -3.97
CA VAL A 143 11.65 2.43 -4.79
C VAL A 143 11.46 2.10 -6.28
N SER A 144 11.95 0.94 -6.73
CA SER A 144 11.82 0.52 -8.13
C SER A 144 10.36 0.31 -8.53
N ALA A 145 9.52 -0.26 -7.66
CA ALA A 145 8.10 -0.48 -7.96
C ALA A 145 7.35 0.85 -8.17
N ILE A 146 7.61 1.86 -7.35
CA ILE A 146 7.03 3.21 -7.53
C ILE A 146 7.51 3.81 -8.85
N PHE A 147 8.82 3.82 -9.09
CA PHE A 147 9.41 4.41 -10.29
C PHE A 147 8.86 3.76 -11.57
N VAL A 148 8.90 2.43 -11.65
CA VAL A 148 8.38 1.67 -12.80
C VAL A 148 6.90 1.97 -12.99
N ARG A 149 6.12 2.10 -11.91
CA ARG A 149 4.70 2.40 -12.02
C ARG A 149 4.43 3.80 -12.55
N VAL A 150 5.19 4.80 -12.13
CA VAL A 150 5.08 6.16 -12.67
C VAL A 150 5.38 6.17 -14.17
N MET A 151 6.48 5.53 -14.59
CA MET A 151 6.85 5.44 -16.01
C MET A 151 5.79 4.70 -16.83
N GLN A 152 5.22 3.63 -16.29
CA GLN A 152 4.14 2.90 -16.93
C GLN A 152 2.88 3.77 -17.10
N LEU A 153 2.45 4.47 -16.05
CA LEU A 153 1.27 5.34 -16.11
C LEU A 153 1.49 6.50 -17.08
N TRP A 154 2.70 7.04 -17.13
CA TRP A 154 3.06 8.05 -18.11
C TRP A 154 2.92 7.54 -19.55
N ALA A 155 3.43 6.34 -19.84
CA ALA A 155 3.30 5.74 -21.17
C ALA A 155 1.85 5.38 -21.56
N GLN A 156 0.98 5.10 -20.58
CA GLN A 156 -0.41 4.68 -20.82
C GLN A 156 -1.41 5.84 -20.85
N ARG A 157 -1.12 6.92 -20.14
CA ARG A 157 -2.01 8.07 -19.94
C ARG A 157 -1.22 9.37 -20.15
N ASP A 158 -0.56 9.84 -19.10
CA ASP A 158 0.22 11.07 -19.06
C ASP A 158 1.06 11.12 -17.77
N LEU A 159 2.02 12.05 -17.70
CA LEU A 159 2.93 12.16 -16.57
C LEU A 159 2.22 12.61 -15.28
N GLU A 160 1.21 13.48 -15.37
CA GLU A 160 0.46 13.98 -14.21
C GLU A 160 -0.23 12.81 -13.50
N THR A 161 -0.90 11.92 -14.25
CA THR A 161 -1.52 10.69 -13.73
C THR A 161 -0.52 9.85 -12.93
N GLY A 162 0.70 9.68 -13.44
CA GLY A 162 1.77 8.94 -12.76
C GLY A 162 2.21 9.62 -11.46
N LEU A 163 2.38 10.95 -11.47
CA LEU A 163 2.80 11.72 -10.30
C LEU A 163 1.70 11.80 -9.22
N VAL A 164 0.43 11.90 -9.61
CA VAL A 164 -0.72 11.83 -8.69
C VAL A 164 -0.72 10.48 -8.00
N TRP A 165 -0.55 9.38 -8.74
CA TRP A 165 -0.50 8.04 -8.17
C TRP A 165 0.66 7.87 -7.18
N ALA A 166 1.87 8.32 -7.55
CA ALA A 166 3.02 8.24 -6.64
C ALA A 166 2.82 9.08 -5.37
N THR A 167 2.27 10.28 -5.52
CA THR A 167 1.95 11.16 -4.39
C THR A 167 0.93 10.50 -3.48
N LYS A 168 -0.11 9.88 -4.06
CA LYS A 168 -1.10 9.09 -3.32
C LYS A 168 -0.41 8.01 -2.50
N ILE A 169 0.39 7.13 -3.12
CA ILE A 169 1.10 6.04 -2.42
C ILE A 169 2.01 6.54 -1.28
N VAL A 170 2.79 7.60 -1.51
CA VAL A 170 3.73 8.13 -0.49
C VAL A 170 3.00 8.83 0.65
N THR A 171 1.82 9.40 0.39
CA THR A 171 1.05 10.13 1.41
C THR A 171 -0.09 9.32 2.01
N ASP A 172 -0.41 8.15 1.45
CA ASP A 172 -1.46 7.25 1.92
C ASP A 172 -1.33 6.93 3.42
N PRO A 173 -0.15 6.66 4.00
CA PRO A 173 -0.04 6.45 5.44
C PRO A 173 -0.55 7.61 6.30
N PHE A 174 -0.36 8.87 5.88
CA PHE A 174 -0.89 10.01 6.60
C PHE A 174 -2.41 10.10 6.48
N ASN A 175 -2.94 9.84 5.28
CA ASN A 175 -4.37 9.83 5.01
C ASN A 175 -5.08 8.70 5.76
N ASP A 176 -4.58 7.48 5.65
CA ASP A 176 -5.09 6.28 6.32
C ASP A 176 -5.04 6.45 7.86
N PHE A 177 -3.98 7.06 8.41
CA PHE A 177 -3.91 7.36 9.84
C PHE A 177 -5.06 8.27 10.28
N LYS A 178 -5.28 9.38 9.55
CA LYS A 178 -6.34 10.35 9.89
C LYS A 178 -7.72 9.72 9.76
N MET A 179 -7.93 8.98 8.67
CA MET A 179 -9.23 8.41 8.29
C MET A 179 -9.62 7.23 9.18
N TYR A 180 -8.71 6.30 9.42
CA TYR A 180 -9.03 5.01 10.05
C TYR A 180 -8.75 4.94 11.55
N LYS A 181 -8.30 6.01 12.20
CA LYS A 181 -8.05 6.04 13.66
C LYS A 181 -9.25 5.64 14.52
N SER A 182 -10.47 5.83 14.02
CA SER A 182 -11.69 5.47 14.74
C SER A 182 -12.11 4.01 14.50
N ALA A 183 -11.64 3.38 13.43
CA ALA A 183 -12.07 2.04 13.02
C ALA A 183 -11.83 0.97 14.09
N PRO A 184 -10.66 0.89 14.77
CA PRO A 184 -10.45 -0.08 15.85
C PRO A 184 -11.46 0.07 16.98
N ARG A 185 -11.80 1.31 17.34
CA ARG A 185 -12.79 1.60 18.39
C ARG A 185 -14.20 1.20 17.96
N ARG A 186 -14.60 1.51 16.73
CA ARG A 186 -15.90 1.10 16.16
C ARG A 186 -16.02 -0.43 16.10
N LEU A 187 -14.95 -1.10 15.67
CA LEU A 187 -14.88 -2.56 15.64
C LEU A 187 -15.06 -3.18 17.04
N MET A 188 -14.42 -2.61 18.07
CA MET A 188 -14.63 -3.05 19.46
C MET A 188 -16.05 -2.84 19.98
N LYS A 189 -16.82 -1.90 19.42
CA LYS A 189 -18.24 -1.69 19.73
C LYS A 189 -19.18 -2.64 18.99
N GLY A 190 -18.65 -3.51 18.13
CA GLY A 190 -19.41 -4.50 17.38
C GLY A 190 -19.80 -4.07 15.96
N GLU A 191 -19.44 -2.85 15.54
CA GLU A 191 -19.61 -2.43 14.14
C GLU A 191 -18.70 -3.28 13.23
N ARG A 192 -19.17 -3.63 12.02
CA ARG A 192 -18.42 -4.47 11.08
C ARG A 192 -18.09 -3.78 9.77
N MET A 193 -19.02 -2.97 9.27
CA MET A 193 -18.94 -2.32 7.98
C MET A 193 -19.02 -0.82 8.15
N ASP A 194 -18.34 -0.11 7.26
CA ASP A 194 -18.49 1.31 7.08
C ASP A 194 -19.42 1.56 5.89
N HIS A 195 -20.49 2.29 6.13
CA HIS A 195 -21.44 2.67 5.11
C HIS A 195 -21.10 4.09 4.68
N HIS A 196 -20.39 4.22 3.57
CA HIS A 196 -19.89 5.51 3.07
C HIS A 196 -21.05 6.46 2.78
N ASP A 197 -21.12 7.58 3.50
CA ASP A 197 -22.10 8.63 3.28
C ASP A 197 -21.51 9.72 2.35
N VAL A 198 -22.38 10.53 1.73
CA VAL A 198 -21.98 11.57 0.77
C VAL A 198 -21.03 12.61 1.40
N ASP A 199 -21.15 12.82 2.71
CA ASP A 199 -20.33 13.77 3.47
C ASP A 199 -18.84 13.37 3.51
N ASP A 200 -18.53 12.07 3.44
CA ASP A 200 -17.14 11.58 3.49
C ASP A 200 -16.31 12.06 2.27
N PHE A 201 -16.95 12.35 1.13
CA PHE A 201 -16.24 12.82 -0.08
C PHE A 201 -15.83 14.28 0.03
N GLU A 202 -16.67 15.13 0.63
CA GLU A 202 -16.37 16.55 0.79
C GLU A 202 -15.27 16.76 1.83
N ASP A 203 -15.24 15.95 2.90
CA ASP A 203 -14.14 15.94 3.87
C ASP A 203 -12.78 15.54 3.26
N LEU A 204 -12.79 14.65 2.25
CA LEU A 204 -11.59 14.24 1.53
C LEU A 204 -11.08 15.27 0.52
N LYS A 205 -11.96 16.10 -0.06
CA LYS A 205 -11.52 17.26 -0.87
C LYS A 205 -10.83 18.33 -0.02
N ALA A 206 -11.20 18.44 1.25
CA ALA A 206 -10.66 19.43 2.17
C ALA A 206 -9.31 19.03 2.82
N ALA A 207 -8.87 17.77 2.65
CA ALA A 207 -7.70 17.17 3.33
C ALA A 207 -6.47 17.03 2.41
#